data_AF-A0A952XCG3-F1
#
_entry.id   AF-A0A952XCG3-F1
#
_cell.length_a   1.000
_cell.length_b   1.000
_cell.length_c   1.000
_cell.angle_alpha   90.00
_cell.angle_beta   90.00
_cell.angle_gamma   90.00
#
_symmetry.space_group_name_H-M   'P 1'
#
loop_
_entity.id
_entity.type
_entity.pdbx_description
1 polymer ?
#
loop_
_entity_poly.entity_id
_entity_poly.type
_entity_poly.pdbx_seq_one_letter_code
_entity_poly.pdbx_strand_id
1 'polypeptide(L)'
;MSAGEYREALAFIDGTRAAMTDAEATLGAEAPREAARREAAARRDDLGQRLDMLRRLMTAAAQRDRIGARGNPKNGFVSPERARARDVIARAGAIEDPLQDLWTAWSLRAKGETAAFTRAPLPR
;
A
#
# COMPACT_ATOMS: atom_id res chain seq x y z
N MET A 1 4.94 -10.45 16.92
CA MET A 1 4.48 -10.95 15.62
C MET A 1 5.04 -12.36 15.43
N SER A 2 4.15 -13.33 15.38
CA SER A 2 4.52 -14.72 15.14
C SER A 2 5.08 -14.90 13.72
N ALA A 3 5.68 -16.05 13.43
CA ALA A 3 6.13 -16.37 12.08
C ALA A 3 4.96 -16.54 11.10
N GLY A 4 3.80 -17.01 11.56
CA GLY A 4 2.58 -17.14 10.75
C GLY A 4 2.04 -15.78 10.33
N GLU A 5 1.79 -14.90 11.31
CA GLU A 5 1.32 -13.53 11.08
C GLU A 5 2.26 -12.75 10.15
N TYR A 6 3.57 -12.98 10.28
CA TYR A 6 4.57 -12.36 9.43
C TYR A 6 4.46 -12.84 7.97
N ARG A 7 4.28 -14.14 7.73
CA ARG A 7 4.09 -14.67 6.36
C ARG A 7 2.81 -14.15 5.72
N GLU A 8 1.72 -14.08 6.47
CA GLU A 8 0.45 -13.52 6.01
C GLU A 8 0.59 -12.04 5.66
N ALA A 9 1.29 -11.27 6.49
CA ALA A 9 1.60 -9.86 6.23
C ALA A 9 2.41 -9.68 4.94
N LEU A 10 3.44 -10.50 4.73
CA LEU A 10 4.24 -10.46 3.50
C LEU A 10 3.40 -10.82 2.27
N ALA A 11 2.61 -11.88 2.34
CA ALA A 11 1.72 -12.27 1.24
C ALA A 11 0.71 -11.17 0.87
N PHE A 12 0.17 -10.47 1.88
CA PHE A 12 -0.70 -9.32 1.65
C PHE A 12 0.03 -8.15 0.98
N ILE A 13 1.25 -7.82 1.43
CA ILE A 13 2.08 -6.76 0.85
C ILE A 13 2.42 -7.09 -0.61
N ASP A 14 2.84 -8.32 -0.89
CA ASP A 14 3.19 -8.76 -2.25
C ASP A 14 1.96 -8.79 -3.17
N GLY A 15 0.81 -9.26 -2.67
CA GLY A 15 -0.46 -9.21 -3.39
C GLY A 15 -0.93 -7.77 -3.67
N THR A 16 -0.62 -6.84 -2.77
CA THR A 16 -0.91 -5.40 -2.98
C THR A 16 -0.01 -4.80 -4.04
N ARG A 17 1.29 -5.14 -4.05
CA ARG A 17 2.20 -4.74 -5.14
C ARG A 17 1.75 -5.25 -6.50
N ALA A 18 1.33 -6.51 -6.58
CA ALA A 18 0.82 -7.08 -7.82
C ALA A 18 -0.44 -6.33 -8.32
N ALA A 19 -1.37 -6.01 -7.42
CA ALA A 19 -2.54 -5.22 -7.75
C ALA A 19 -2.20 -3.80 -8.21
N MET A 20 -1.19 -3.17 -7.58
CA MET A 20 -0.68 -1.86 -8.00
C MET A 20 -0.10 -1.91 -9.41
N THR A 21 0.74 -2.90 -9.72
CA THR A 21 1.32 -3.06 -11.06
C THR A 21 0.24 -3.25 -12.13
N ASP A 22 -0.77 -4.09 -11.86
CA ASP A 22 -1.88 -4.31 -12.79
C ASP A 22 -2.74 -3.04 -12.97
N ALA A 23 -3.00 -2.32 -11.87
CA ALA A 23 -3.73 -1.06 -11.90
C ALA A 23 -2.92 0.07 -12.58
N GLU A 24 -1.60 0.08 -12.50
CA GLU A 24 -0.76 1.05 -13.21
C GLU A 24 -0.74 0.75 -14.72
N ALA A 25 -0.56 -0.52 -15.09
CA ALA A 25 -0.52 -0.96 -16.49
C ALA A 25 -1.82 -0.64 -17.26
N THR A 26 -2.96 -0.62 -16.56
CA THR A 26 -4.28 -0.41 -17.16
C THR A 26 -4.78 1.03 -17.07
N LEU A 27 -4.09 1.91 -16.32
CA LEU A 27 -4.54 3.30 -16.09
C LEU A 27 -4.65 4.12 -17.39
N GLY A 28 -3.79 3.83 -18.37
CA GLY A 28 -3.74 4.51 -19.67
C GLY A 28 -4.58 3.85 -20.77
N ALA A 29 -5.25 2.73 -20.49
CA ALA A 29 -5.98 1.99 -21.52
C ALA A 29 -7.15 2.83 -22.10
N GLU A 30 -7.29 2.82 -23.42
CA GLU A 30 -8.43 3.43 -24.10
C GLU A 30 -9.62 2.46 -24.06
N ALA A 31 -10.74 2.93 -23.52
CA ALA A 31 -11.98 2.19 -23.47
C ALA A 31 -13.16 3.15 -23.65
N PRO A 32 -14.34 2.66 -24.09
CA PRO A 32 -15.55 3.46 -24.12
C PRO A 32 -15.79 4.13 -22.76
N ARG A 33 -16.14 5.42 -22.73
CA ARG A 33 -16.16 6.26 -21.50
C ARG A 33 -16.90 5.62 -20.32
N GLU A 34 -18.04 4.98 -20.58
CA GLU A 34 -18.85 4.36 -19.53
C GLU A 34 -18.25 3.04 -19.00
N ALA A 35 -17.57 2.28 -19.84
CA ALA A 35 -16.80 1.12 -19.40
C ALA A 35 -15.56 1.56 -18.60
N ALA A 36 -14.86 2.59 -19.08
CA ALA A 36 -13.69 3.17 -18.43
C ALA A 36 -14.00 3.71 -17.02
N ARG A 37 -15.16 4.38 -16.83
CA ARG A 37 -15.59 4.89 -15.52
C ARG A 37 -15.93 3.78 -14.55
N ARG A 38 -16.65 2.74 -14.98
CA ARG A 38 -17.01 1.58 -14.13
C ARG A 38 -15.78 0.79 -13.71
N GLU A 39 -14.88 0.53 -14.65
CA GLU A 39 -13.59 -0.10 -14.34
C GLU A 39 -12.78 0.76 -13.35
N ALA A 40 -12.72 2.08 -13.60
CA ALA A 40 -12.00 2.99 -12.72
C ALA A 40 -12.56 3.03 -11.29
N ALA A 41 -13.89 2.97 -11.13
CA ALA A 41 -14.53 2.88 -9.83
C ALA A 41 -14.16 1.56 -9.11
N ALA A 42 -14.21 0.42 -9.81
CA ALA A 42 -13.83 -0.86 -9.24
C ALA A 42 -12.35 -0.89 -8.81
N ARG A 43 -11.46 -0.34 -9.64
CA ARG A 43 -10.03 -0.21 -9.34
C ARG A 43 -9.78 0.69 -8.14
N ARG A 44 -10.44 1.86 -8.09
CA ARG A 44 -10.38 2.76 -6.95
C ARG A 44 -10.81 2.05 -5.66
N ASP A 45 -11.89 1.30 -5.69
CA ASP A 45 -12.44 0.65 -4.50
C ASP A 45 -11.51 -0.47 -3.99
N ASP A 46 -10.94 -1.28 -4.88
CA ASP A 46 -9.92 -2.29 -4.50
C ASP A 46 -8.67 -1.65 -3.89
N LEU A 47 -8.11 -0.63 -4.55
CA LEU A 47 -6.92 0.08 -4.04
C LEU A 47 -7.22 0.76 -2.69
N GLY A 48 -8.42 1.31 -2.51
CA GLY A 48 -8.85 1.90 -1.24
C GLY A 48 -8.92 0.88 -0.11
N GLN A 49 -9.52 -0.29 -0.36
CA GLN A 49 -9.57 -1.38 0.63
C GLN A 49 -8.17 -1.87 1.01
N ARG A 50 -7.27 -1.99 0.03
CA ARG A 50 -5.88 -2.40 0.27
C ARG A 50 -5.12 -1.38 1.10
N LEU A 51 -5.30 -0.09 0.81
CA LEU A 51 -4.69 1.00 1.58
C LEU A 51 -5.15 0.99 3.04
N ASP A 52 -6.45 0.82 3.28
CA ASP A 52 -6.99 0.73 4.64
C ASP A 52 -6.44 -0.49 5.38
N MET A 53 -6.35 -1.64 4.72
CA MET A 53 -5.79 -2.85 5.30
C MET A 53 -4.28 -2.71 5.56
N LEU A 54 -3.53 -2.06 4.68
CA LEU A 54 -2.11 -1.77 4.84
C LEU A 54 -1.85 -0.89 6.08
N ARG A 55 -2.66 0.16 6.27
CA ARG A 55 -2.61 1.05 7.45
C ARG A 55 -2.93 0.30 8.75
N ARG A 56 -3.93 -0.58 8.74
CA ARG A 56 -4.26 -1.46 9.88
C ARG A 56 -3.10 -2.41 10.19
N LEU A 57 -2.49 -3.00 9.18
CA LEU A 57 -1.33 -3.88 9.33
C LEU A 57 -0.15 -3.15 9.97
N MET A 58 0.19 -1.96 9.49
CA MET A 58 1.27 -1.14 10.07
C MET A 58 0.97 -0.75 11.52
N THR A 59 -0.27 -0.37 11.82
CA THR A 59 -0.69 -0.06 13.20
C THR A 59 -0.53 -1.26 14.13
N ALA A 60 -0.98 -2.45 13.70
CA ALA A 60 -0.84 -3.68 14.47
C ALA A 60 0.63 -4.09 14.64
N ALA A 61 1.46 -3.92 13.62
CA ALA A 61 2.89 -4.15 13.70
C ALA A 61 3.58 -3.18 14.67
N ALA A 62 3.24 -1.88 14.63
CA ALA A 62 3.77 -0.87 15.53
C ALA A 62 3.39 -1.14 17.00
N GLN A 63 2.15 -1.58 17.25
CA GLN A 63 1.73 -1.98 18.59
C GLN A 63 2.56 -3.17 19.11
N ARG A 64 2.81 -4.18 18.26
CA ARG A 64 3.65 -5.34 18.60
C ARG A 64 5.11 -4.94 18.85
N ASP A 65 5.67 -4.00 18.09
CA ASP A 65 7.03 -3.48 18.36
C ASP A 65 7.12 -2.81 19.73
N ARG A 66 6.12 -1.99 20.10
CA ARG A 66 6.06 -1.30 21.40
C ARG A 66 5.91 -2.27 22.57
N ILE A 67 5.06 -3.31 22.45
CA ILE A 67 4.89 -4.32 23.50
C ILE A 67 6.22 -5.07 23.74
N GLY A 68 6.92 -5.46 22.66
CA GLY A 68 8.21 -6.12 22.76
C GLY A 68 9.33 -5.26 23.37
N ALA A 69 9.19 -3.93 23.38
CA ALA A 69 10.15 -3.01 23.99
C ALA A 69 10.07 -2.95 25.53
N ARG A 70 8.99 -3.46 26.15
CA ARG A 70 8.85 -3.53 27.61
C ARG A 70 9.55 -4.74 28.23
N GLY A 71 10.07 -5.67 27.41
CA GLY A 71 10.94 -6.77 27.85
C GLY A 71 12.35 -6.26 28.19
N ASN A 72 12.94 -6.84 29.24
CA ASN A 72 14.19 -6.42 29.90
C ASN A 72 15.26 -5.84 28.94
N PRO A 73 15.53 -4.51 28.96
CA PRO A 73 16.40 -3.83 27.99
C PRO A 73 17.91 -4.11 28.19
N LYS A 74 18.30 -4.97 29.14
CA LYS A 74 19.69 -5.13 29.59
C LYS A 74 20.69 -5.58 28.53
N ASN A 75 20.26 -6.14 27.39
CA ASN A 75 21.17 -6.74 26.40
C ASN A 75 21.10 -6.16 24.98
N GLY A 76 20.36 -5.07 24.72
CA GLY A 76 20.27 -4.48 23.37
C GLY A 76 19.74 -5.40 22.27
N PHE A 77 19.24 -6.59 22.63
CA PHE A 77 18.84 -7.64 21.69
C PHE A 77 17.39 -7.40 21.25
N VAL A 78 17.18 -7.18 19.95
CA VAL A 78 15.84 -7.09 19.36
C VAL A 78 15.28 -8.50 19.23
N SER A 79 14.11 -8.79 19.83
CA SER A 79 13.50 -10.12 19.68
C SER A 79 13.14 -10.39 18.21
N PRO A 80 13.13 -11.67 17.77
CA PRO A 80 12.69 -12.03 16.43
C PRO A 80 11.29 -11.50 16.09
N GLU A 81 10.39 -11.43 17.08
CA GLU A 81 9.05 -10.86 16.87
C GLU A 81 9.07 -9.36 16.58
N ARG A 82 9.96 -8.60 17.23
CA ARG A 82 10.13 -7.16 16.95
C ARG A 82 10.77 -6.96 15.60
N ALA A 83 11.79 -7.74 15.26
CA ALA A 83 12.43 -7.67 13.95
C ALA A 83 11.42 -7.87 12.81
N ARG A 84 10.55 -8.88 12.92
CA ARG A 84 9.45 -9.11 11.96
C ARG A 84 8.45 -7.96 11.90
N ALA A 85 8.05 -7.41 13.05
CA ALA A 85 7.13 -6.28 13.08
C ALA A 85 7.72 -5.03 12.42
N ARG A 86 9.00 -4.73 12.66
CA ARG A 86 9.71 -3.62 12.04
C ARG A 86 9.87 -3.81 10.53
N ASP A 87 10.18 -5.02 10.09
CA ASP A 87 10.27 -5.34 8.66
C ASP A 87 8.92 -5.13 7.95
N VAL A 88 7.81 -5.57 8.56
CA VAL A 88 6.46 -5.30 8.03
C VAL A 88 6.17 -3.81 7.92
N ILE A 89 6.49 -3.02 8.95
CA ILE A 89 6.32 -1.56 8.92
C ILE A 89 7.14 -0.95 7.77
N ALA A 90 8.41 -1.34 7.64
CA ALA A 90 9.28 -0.81 6.59
C ALA A 90 8.77 -1.15 5.19
N ARG A 91 8.37 -2.40 4.95
CA ARG A 91 7.88 -2.86 3.64
C ARG A 91 6.52 -2.27 3.28
N ALA A 92 5.62 -2.17 4.23
CA ALA A 92 4.31 -1.57 4.04
C ALA A 92 4.43 -0.05 3.82
N GLY A 93 5.24 0.64 4.64
CA GLY A 93 5.48 2.06 4.48
C GLY A 93 6.13 2.42 3.13
N ALA A 94 6.99 1.54 2.60
CA ALA A 94 7.59 1.74 1.28
C ALA A 94 6.59 1.71 0.11
N ILE A 95 5.37 1.21 0.30
CA ILE A 95 4.34 1.16 -0.74
C ILE A 95 3.09 1.97 -0.41
N GLU A 96 2.99 2.58 0.79
CA GLU A 96 1.80 3.34 1.19
C GLU A 96 1.61 4.58 0.31
N ASP A 97 2.63 5.42 0.14
CA ASP A 97 2.52 6.64 -0.67
C ASP A 97 2.25 6.32 -2.15
N PRO A 98 2.98 5.40 -2.82
CA PRO A 98 2.65 5.04 -4.20
C PRO A 98 1.25 4.44 -4.37
N LEU A 99 0.74 3.70 -3.37
CA LEU A 99 -0.62 3.17 -3.38
C LEU A 99 -1.67 4.29 -3.26
N GLN A 100 -1.41 5.29 -2.40
CA GLN A 100 -2.25 6.47 -2.23
C GLN A 100 -2.30 7.31 -3.52
N ASP A 101 -1.18 7.48 -4.20
CA ASP A 101 -1.11 8.19 -5.49
C ASP A 101 -1.92 7.48 -6.57
N LEU A 102 -1.76 6.15 -6.68
CA LEU A 102 -2.47 5.35 -7.67
C LEU A 102 -3.98 5.34 -7.40
N TRP A 103 -4.39 5.21 -6.14
CA TRP A 103 -5.79 5.36 -5.73
C TRP A 103 -6.37 6.73 -6.11
N THR A 104 -5.57 7.78 -5.99
CA THR A 104 -5.98 9.15 -6.38
C THR A 104 -6.15 9.25 -7.89
N ALA A 105 -5.23 8.70 -8.69
CA ALA A 105 -5.33 8.68 -10.14
C ALA A 105 -6.60 7.95 -10.63
N TRP A 106 -6.89 6.78 -10.06
CA TRP A 106 -8.11 6.03 -10.37
C TRP A 106 -9.38 6.73 -9.87
N SER A 107 -9.31 7.46 -8.76
CA SER A 107 -10.41 8.31 -8.29
C SER A 107 -10.76 9.43 -9.26
N LEU A 108 -9.76 10.09 -9.84
CA LEU A 108 -9.95 11.14 -10.85
C LEU A 108 -10.57 10.53 -12.12
N ARG A 109 -10.02 9.42 -12.59
CA ARG A 109 -10.55 8.70 -13.76
C ARG A 109 -11.99 8.24 -13.58
N ALA A 110 -12.36 7.76 -12.38
CA ALA A 110 -13.73 7.36 -12.07
C ALA A 110 -14.72 8.54 -12.13
N LYS A 111 -14.28 9.75 -11.78
CA LYS A 111 -15.05 10.99 -11.94
C LYS A 111 -15.12 11.47 -13.40
N GLY A 112 -14.30 10.88 -14.29
CA GLY A 112 -14.11 11.37 -15.65
C GLY A 112 -13.25 12.62 -15.74
N GLU A 113 -12.50 12.93 -14.67
CA GLU A 113 -11.45 13.93 -14.67
C GLU A 113 -10.18 13.23 -15.16
N THR A 114 -9.57 13.73 -16.24
CA THR A 114 -8.21 13.30 -16.57
C THR A 114 -7.28 13.82 -15.49
N ALA A 115 -6.54 12.93 -14.84
CA ALA A 115 -5.44 13.33 -13.96
C ALA A 115 -4.51 14.23 -14.78
N ALA A 116 -4.59 15.54 -14.53
CA ALA A 116 -3.63 16.49 -15.05
C ALA A 116 -2.33 16.27 -14.28
N PHE A 117 -1.64 15.16 -14.58
CA PHE A 117 -0.20 15.13 -14.40
C PHE A 117 0.32 16.19 -15.34
N THR A 118 0.61 17.36 -14.78
CA THR A 118 1.34 18.42 -15.45
C THR A 118 2.60 17.83 -16.04
N ARG A 119 2.57 17.56 -17.35
CA ARG A 119 3.75 17.67 -18.22
C ARG A 119 4.23 19.12 -18.18
N ALA A 120 4.76 19.55 -17.04
CA ALA A 120 5.64 20.70 -17.01
C ALA A 120 7.03 20.16 -17.37
N PRO A 121 7.63 20.56 -18.51
CA PRO A 121 9.02 20.23 -18.76
C PRO A 121 9.87 20.89 -17.66
N LEU A 122 10.75 20.11 -17.04
CA LEU A 122 11.79 20.65 -16.16
C LEU A 122 12.60 21.71 -16.94
N PRO A 123 12.79 22.92 -16.40
CA PRO A 123 13.63 23.92 -17.05
C PRO A 123 15.07 23.38 -17.14
N ARG A 124 15.69 23.57 -18.31
CA ARG A 124 17.09 23.22 -18.59
C ARG A 124 18.05 24.07 -17.76
#